data_AF-A0A916EJH1-F1
#
_entry.id   AF-A0A916EJH1-F1
#
_cell.length_a   1.000
_cell.length_b   1.000
_cell.length_c   1.000
_cell.angle_alpha   90.00
_cell.angle_beta   90.00
_cell.angle_gamma   90.00
#
_symmetry.space_group_name_H-M   'P 1'
#
loop_
_entity.id
_entity.type
_entity.pdbx_description
1 polymer ?
#
loop_
_entity_poly.entity_id
_entity_poly.type
_entity_poly.pdbx_seq_one_letter_code
_entity_poly.pdbx_strand_id
1 'polypeptide(L)'
;MIRKERKERKKKLVWEHFTIEDKSVDKHPPVKCSYCLKEFKRGVPERMQAHLDYKCSNAPCNVKSQSEQQNTTLIIGNFNDHTREKEQQSLEILLTEALSLAGISFSFVDNPLIIRFFKRLQTSFKLPNREKMEEIKMQMNNNTQSKRLRKMML
;
A
#
# COMPACT_ATOMS: atom_id res chain seq x y z
N MET A 1 30.97 26.32 -19.73
CA MET A 1 29.49 26.33 -19.66
C MET A 1 28.99 24.89 -19.70
N ILE A 2 28.58 24.32 -18.57
CA ILE A 2 28.07 22.94 -18.52
C ILE A 2 26.62 22.94 -19.00
N ARG A 3 26.36 22.28 -20.14
CA ARG A 3 25.00 22.05 -20.65
C ARG A 3 24.29 21.11 -19.67
N LYS A 4 23.31 21.64 -18.92
CA LYS A 4 22.38 20.81 -18.14
C LYS A 4 21.56 19.96 -19.11
N GLU A 5 21.86 18.67 -19.18
CA GLU A 5 21.03 17.70 -19.87
C GLU A 5 19.60 17.75 -19.31
N ARG A 6 18.63 17.94 -20.22
CA ARG A 6 17.21 17.91 -19.89
C ARG A 6 16.84 16.46 -19.60
N LYS A 7 16.83 16.06 -18.31
CA LYS A 7 16.14 14.85 -17.85
C LYS A 7 14.74 14.87 -18.46
N GLU A 8 14.46 13.96 -19.37
CA GLU A 8 13.15 13.77 -19.98
C GLU A 8 12.21 13.24 -18.89
N ARG A 9 11.59 14.19 -18.17
CA ARG A 9 10.79 13.90 -16.98
C ARG A 9 9.55 13.12 -17.39
N LYS A 10 9.27 12.04 -16.67
CA LYS A 10 8.07 11.18 -16.43
C LYS A 10 6.68 11.74 -16.82
N LYS A 11 6.56 12.50 -17.92
CA LYS A 11 5.36 13.22 -18.35
C LYS A 11 4.23 12.29 -18.78
N LYS A 12 4.45 10.98 -18.94
CA LYS A 12 3.44 10.09 -19.49
C LYS A 12 2.47 9.53 -18.43
N LEU A 13 2.93 9.18 -17.24
CA LEU A 13 2.09 8.44 -16.27
C LEU A 13 0.98 9.28 -15.65
N VAL A 14 1.29 10.50 -15.20
CA VAL A 14 0.31 11.28 -14.41
C VAL A 14 -0.90 11.71 -15.24
N TRP A 15 -0.75 11.89 -16.55
CA TRP A 15 -1.84 12.33 -17.43
C TRP A 15 -2.88 11.26 -17.68
N GLU A 16 -2.55 9.97 -17.55
CA GLU A 16 -3.49 8.84 -17.69
C GLU A 16 -4.61 8.88 -16.64
N HIS A 17 -4.39 9.64 -15.56
CA HIS A 17 -5.31 9.78 -14.43
C HIS A 17 -6.17 11.05 -14.49
N PHE A 18 -6.07 11.81 -15.58
CA PHE A 18 -6.77 13.07 -15.76
C PHE A 18 -7.36 13.19 -17.17
N THR A 19 -8.54 13.81 -17.25
CA THR A 19 -9.18 14.18 -18.51
C THR A 19 -8.86 15.63 -18.84
N ILE A 20 -8.46 15.90 -20.08
CA ILE A 20 -8.24 17.27 -20.58
C ILE A 20 -9.60 17.82 -21.02
N GLU A 21 -10.04 18.92 -20.43
CA GLU A 21 -11.35 19.50 -20.74
C GLU A 21 -11.31 20.47 -21.93
N ASP A 22 -10.17 21.11 -22.20
CA ASP A 22 -9.99 22.01 -23.34
C ASP A 22 -8.68 21.74 -24.07
N LYS A 23 -8.75 21.59 -25.39
CA LYS A 23 -7.61 21.29 -26.28
C LYS A 23 -6.92 22.57 -26.77
N SER A 24 -7.10 23.70 -26.09
CA SER A 24 -6.31 24.90 -26.38
C SER A 24 -4.82 24.52 -26.33
N VAL A 25 -4.04 25.04 -27.27
CA VAL A 25 -2.63 24.68 -27.56
C VAL A 25 -1.67 25.13 -26.43
N ASP A 26 -2.18 25.31 -25.23
CA ASP A 26 -1.43 25.72 -24.06
C ASP A 26 -0.57 24.57 -23.54
N LYS A 27 0.62 24.91 -23.06
CA LYS A 27 1.55 23.96 -22.44
C LYS A 27 0.98 23.28 -21.18
N HIS A 28 -0.08 23.86 -20.59
CA HIS A 28 -0.72 23.41 -19.35
C HIS A 28 -2.24 23.57 -19.43
N PRO A 29 -2.94 22.75 -20.25
CA PRO A 29 -4.38 22.87 -20.43
C PRO A 29 -5.13 22.57 -19.12
N PRO A 30 -6.38 23.03 -18.96
CA PRO A 30 -7.23 22.64 -17.85
C PRO A 30 -7.44 21.12 -17.83
N VAL A 31 -7.38 20.53 -16.63
CA VAL A 31 -7.52 19.08 -16.45
C VAL A 31 -8.45 18.75 -15.29
N LYS A 32 -9.19 17.65 -15.43
CA LYS A 32 -10.06 17.08 -14.43
C LYS A 32 -9.49 15.76 -13.93
N CYS A 33 -9.46 15.54 -12.61
CA CYS A 33 -9.05 14.26 -12.04
C CYS A 33 -10.11 13.18 -12.30
N SER A 34 -9.72 12.03 -12.84
CA SER A 34 -10.64 10.94 -13.20
C SER A 34 -11.26 10.22 -11.99
N TYR A 35 -10.78 10.46 -10.77
CA TYR A 35 -11.23 9.75 -9.56
C TYR A 35 -12.12 10.58 -8.64
N CYS A 36 -11.83 11.87 -8.51
CA CYS A 36 -12.57 12.77 -7.63
C CYS A 36 -13.22 13.94 -8.36
N LEU A 37 -13.09 13.98 -9.69
CA LEU A 37 -13.65 15.00 -10.58
C LEU A 37 -13.18 16.43 -10.26
N LYS A 38 -12.14 16.59 -9.44
CA LYS A 38 -11.56 17.88 -9.13
C LYS A 38 -10.93 18.50 -10.38
N GLU A 39 -11.31 19.74 -10.64
CA GLU A 39 -10.83 20.52 -11.77
C GLU A 39 -9.59 21.33 -11.39
N PHE A 40 -8.65 21.39 -12.33
CA PHE A 40 -7.42 22.15 -12.24
C PHE A 40 -7.35 23.07 -13.44
N LYS A 41 -7.38 24.38 -13.19
CA LYS A 41 -7.27 25.43 -14.23
C LYS A 41 -5.99 25.33 -15.07
N ARG A 42 -4.96 24.63 -14.57
CA ARG A 42 -3.70 24.35 -15.28
C ARG A 42 -3.21 22.94 -14.95
N GLY A 43 -3.03 22.13 -15.98
CA GLY A 43 -2.44 20.78 -15.94
C GLY A 43 -0.93 20.84 -15.73
N VAL A 44 -0.54 21.00 -14.47
CA VAL A 44 0.86 20.94 -14.04
C VAL A 44 1.12 19.54 -13.47
N PRO A 45 1.98 18.72 -14.11
CA PRO A 45 2.24 17.34 -13.70
C PRO A 45 2.57 17.18 -12.21
N GLU A 46 3.40 18.06 -11.65
CA GLU A 46 3.78 18.04 -10.25
C GLU A 46 2.57 18.26 -9.32
N ARG A 47 1.65 19.15 -9.70
CA ARG A 47 0.42 19.43 -8.94
C ARG A 47 -0.60 18.30 -9.08
N MET A 48 -0.70 17.73 -10.27
CA MET A 48 -1.54 16.56 -10.56
C MET A 48 -1.08 15.37 -9.71
N GLN A 49 0.23 15.12 -9.65
CA GLN A 49 0.79 14.03 -8.85
C GLN A 49 0.62 14.27 -7.35
N ALA A 50 0.93 15.47 -6.84
CA ALA A 50 0.69 15.80 -5.44
C ALA A 50 -0.80 15.67 -5.02
N HIS A 51 -1.71 15.90 -5.96
CA HIS A 51 -3.12 15.62 -5.73
C HIS A 51 -3.39 14.12 -5.57
N LEU A 52 -2.90 13.29 -6.48
CA LEU A 52 -3.04 11.83 -6.41
C LEU A 52 -2.42 11.26 -5.14
N ASP A 53 -1.24 11.75 -4.75
CA ASP A 53 -0.47 11.24 -3.62
C ASP A 53 -1.13 11.56 -2.27
N TYR A 54 -1.57 12.81 -2.09
CA TYR A 54 -1.93 13.32 -0.76
C TYR A 54 -3.37 13.82 -0.61
N LYS A 55 -4.04 14.20 -1.70
CA LYS A 55 -5.32 14.95 -1.62
C LYS A 55 -6.50 14.25 -2.28
N CYS A 56 -6.28 13.19 -3.05
CA CYS A 56 -7.32 12.48 -3.77
C CYS A 56 -7.86 11.31 -2.93
N SER A 57 -8.99 11.51 -2.26
CA SER A 57 -9.64 10.48 -1.45
C SER A 57 -10.14 9.28 -2.26
N ASN A 58 -10.23 9.39 -3.59
CA ASN A 58 -10.73 8.33 -4.47
C ASN A 58 -9.66 7.73 -5.39
N ALA A 59 -8.42 8.25 -5.39
CA ALA A 59 -7.35 7.70 -6.20
C ALA A 59 -6.92 6.32 -5.67
N PRO A 60 -6.78 5.30 -6.54
CA PRO A 60 -6.26 4.01 -6.14
C PRO A 60 -4.76 4.11 -5.85
N CYS A 61 -4.30 3.32 -4.87
CA CYS A 61 -2.97 3.54 -4.27
C CYS A 61 -1.80 3.23 -5.21
N ASN A 62 -2.04 2.54 -6.32
CA ASN A 62 -1.09 2.28 -7.41
C ASN A 62 -0.80 3.51 -8.29
N VAL A 63 -1.61 4.57 -8.17
CA VAL A 63 -1.48 5.83 -8.93
C VAL A 63 -0.64 6.87 -8.20
N LYS A 64 -0.38 6.62 -6.91
CA LYS A 64 0.52 7.47 -6.13
C LYS A 64 1.93 7.27 -6.66
N SER A 65 2.65 8.36 -6.90
CA SER A 65 4.05 8.27 -7.24
C SER A 65 4.70 7.52 -6.11
N GLN A 66 5.45 6.47 -6.42
CA GLN A 66 6.31 5.81 -5.46
C GLN A 66 7.42 6.81 -5.09
N SER A 67 7.07 7.86 -4.34
CA SER A 67 8.04 8.71 -3.67
C SER A 67 8.43 7.96 -2.40
N GLU A 68 9.57 7.27 -2.48
CA GLU A 68 10.45 7.05 -1.33
C GLU A 68 9.93 6.15 -0.19
N GLN A 69 9.36 5.00 -0.55
CA GLN A 69 9.45 3.80 0.30
C GLN A 69 10.05 2.60 -0.44
N GLN A 70 10.91 2.87 -1.43
CA GLN A 70 11.86 1.88 -1.89
C GLN A 70 13.12 2.00 -1.04
N ASN A 71 13.21 1.18 0.00
CA ASN A 71 14.51 0.64 0.37
C ASN A 71 15.13 0.09 -0.93
N THR A 72 16.28 0.63 -1.27
CA THR A 72 17.26 0.05 -2.20
C THR A 72 17.24 -1.47 -2.12
N THR A 73 16.72 -2.14 -3.16
CA THR A 73 17.25 -3.39 -3.73
C THR A 73 16.49 -3.68 -5.04
N LEU A 74 16.92 -3.03 -6.13
CA LEU A 74 16.64 -3.48 -7.49
C LEU A 74 17.96 -3.84 -8.19
N ILE A 75 18.79 -4.68 -7.55
CA ILE A 75 19.81 -5.49 -8.22
C ILE A 75 19.89 -6.80 -7.41
N ILE A 76 19.86 -7.95 -8.09
CA ILE A 76 19.77 -9.33 -7.55
C ILE A 76 18.33 -9.82 -7.28
N GLY A 77 17.56 -9.97 -8.35
CA GLY A 77 16.37 -10.82 -8.34
C GLY A 77 16.79 -12.29 -8.17
N ASN A 78 16.59 -12.84 -6.96
CA ASN A 78 16.14 -14.23 -6.73
C ASN A 78 16.07 -14.66 -5.25
N PHE A 79 16.47 -13.84 -4.27
CA PHE A 79 16.51 -14.26 -2.85
C PHE A 79 15.36 -13.71 -1.96
N ASN A 80 14.53 -12.80 -2.45
CA ASN A 80 13.64 -12.00 -1.57
C ASN A 80 12.21 -12.54 -1.36
N ASP A 81 11.82 -13.66 -1.98
CA ASP A 81 10.44 -14.15 -1.83
C ASP A 81 10.19 -14.73 -0.44
N HIS A 82 11.14 -15.50 0.06
CA HIS A 82 11.07 -16.09 1.39
C HIS A 82 11.09 -15.04 2.52
N THR A 83 11.79 -13.92 2.31
CA THR A 83 11.86 -12.81 3.27
C THR A 83 10.51 -12.10 3.37
N ARG A 84 9.83 -11.84 2.24
CA ARG A 84 8.49 -11.22 2.22
C ARG A 84 7.43 -12.11 2.85
N GLU A 85 7.48 -13.41 2.62
CA GLU A 85 6.56 -14.36 3.25
C GLU A 85 6.72 -14.41 4.76
N LYS A 86 7.97 -14.39 5.26
CA LYS A 86 8.25 -14.33 6.71
C LYS A 86 7.80 -13.02 7.33
N GLU A 87 8.06 -11.89 6.68
CA GLU A 87 7.58 -10.58 7.14
C GLU A 87 6.05 -10.52 7.18
N GLN A 88 5.40 -11.04 6.12
CA GLN A 88 3.95 -11.15 6.04
C GLN A 88 3.43 -11.99 7.21
N GLN A 89 3.95 -13.20 7.42
CA GLN A 89 3.58 -14.06 8.54
C GLN A 89 3.77 -13.37 9.91
N SER A 90 4.88 -12.64 10.09
CA SER A 90 5.12 -11.91 11.35
C SER A 90 4.07 -10.83 11.60
N LEU A 91 3.63 -10.10 10.57
CA LEU A 91 2.58 -9.10 10.69
C LEU A 91 1.21 -9.71 10.99
N GLU A 92 0.91 -10.88 10.39
CA GLU A 92 -0.33 -11.61 10.65
C GLU A 92 -0.41 -12.11 12.10
N ILE A 93 0.71 -12.62 12.63
CA ILE A 93 0.86 -12.99 14.05
C ILE A 93 0.60 -11.80 14.95
N LEU A 94 1.27 -10.66 14.72
CA LEU A 94 1.11 -9.46 15.52
C LEU A 94 -0.34 -8.94 15.51
N LEU A 95 -0.98 -8.95 14.34
CA LEU A 95 -2.37 -8.54 14.22
C LEU A 95 -3.32 -9.51 14.97
N THR A 96 -3.07 -10.82 14.87
CA THR A 96 -3.84 -11.86 15.58
C THR A 96 -3.73 -11.68 17.09
N GLU A 97 -2.52 -11.44 17.62
CA GLU A 97 -2.29 -11.17 19.03
C GLU A 97 -2.97 -9.89 19.49
N ALA A 98 -2.82 -8.79 18.74
CA ALA A 98 -3.44 -7.51 19.07
C ALA A 98 -4.96 -7.61 19.17
N LEU A 99 -5.61 -8.27 18.19
CA LEU A 99 -7.06 -8.48 18.22
C LEU A 99 -7.49 -9.39 19.37
N SER A 100 -6.74 -10.45 19.63
CA SER A 100 -7.02 -11.38 20.73
C SER A 100 -6.91 -10.70 22.10
N LEU A 101 -5.84 -9.94 22.32
CA LEU A 101 -5.61 -9.19 23.57
C LEU A 101 -6.63 -8.07 23.77
N ALA A 102 -7.06 -7.41 22.69
CA ALA A 102 -8.08 -6.38 22.72
C ALA A 102 -9.51 -6.94 22.82
N GLY A 103 -9.71 -8.27 22.77
CA GLY A 103 -11.02 -8.89 22.74
C GLY A 103 -11.84 -8.57 21.49
N ILE A 104 -11.18 -8.21 20.39
CA ILE A 104 -11.83 -7.86 19.12
C ILE A 104 -12.06 -9.13 18.31
N SER A 105 -13.28 -9.30 17.80
CA SER A 105 -13.61 -10.42 16.92
C SER A 105 -12.82 -10.36 15.60
N PHE A 106 -12.37 -11.51 15.12
CA PHE A 106 -11.69 -11.62 13.82
C PHE A 106 -12.59 -11.28 12.63
N SER A 107 -13.91 -11.11 12.82
CA SER A 107 -14.76 -10.46 11.82
C SER A 107 -14.32 -9.04 11.46
N PHE A 108 -13.51 -8.40 12.32
CA PHE A 108 -12.94 -7.08 12.08
C PHE A 108 -12.16 -7.00 10.77
N VAL A 109 -11.38 -8.03 10.43
CA VAL A 109 -10.57 -8.03 9.20
C VAL A 109 -11.38 -8.29 7.93
N ASP A 110 -12.59 -8.82 8.06
CA ASP A 110 -13.53 -9.00 6.94
C ASP A 110 -14.31 -7.70 6.62
N ASN A 111 -14.26 -6.69 7.50
CA ASN A 111 -15.02 -5.46 7.31
C ASN A 111 -14.48 -4.67 6.10
N PRO A 112 -15.31 -4.32 5.10
CA PRO A 112 -14.86 -3.65 3.88
C PRO A 112 -14.22 -2.28 4.13
N LEU A 113 -14.63 -1.55 5.18
CA LEU A 113 -14.00 -0.28 5.56
C LEU A 113 -12.61 -0.50 6.15
N ILE A 114 -12.43 -1.55 6.94
CA ILE A 114 -11.15 -1.95 7.52
C ILE A 114 -10.19 -2.42 6.42
N ILE A 115 -10.66 -3.27 5.51
CA ILE A 115 -9.90 -3.70 4.33
C ILE A 115 -9.44 -2.47 3.53
N ARG A 116 -10.35 -1.51 3.28
CA ARG A 116 -10.02 -0.27 2.57
C ARG A 116 -9.02 0.59 3.34
N PHE A 117 -9.12 0.65 4.66
CA PHE A 117 -8.20 1.38 5.53
C PHE A 117 -6.79 0.78 5.48
N PHE A 118 -6.64 -0.53 5.72
CA PHE A 118 -5.34 -1.20 5.68
C PHE A 118 -4.70 -1.16 4.29
N LYS A 119 -5.49 -1.32 3.22
CA LYS A 119 -5.00 -1.17 1.84
C LYS A 119 -4.44 0.23 1.55
N ARG A 120 -4.91 1.25 2.27
CA ARG A 120 -4.38 2.63 2.17
C ARG A 120 -3.16 2.86 3.05
N LEU A 121 -3.14 2.22 4.22
CA LEU A 121 -2.04 2.36 5.18
C LEU A 121 -0.78 1.66 4.66
N GLN A 122 -0.92 0.44 4.14
CA GLN A 122 0.18 -0.35 3.61
C GLN A 122 -0.31 -1.22 2.44
N THR A 123 0.09 -0.87 1.23
CA THR A 123 -0.38 -1.54 0.00
C THR A 123 0.18 -2.94 -0.21
N SER A 124 1.36 -3.20 0.34
CA SER A 124 2.08 -4.48 0.21
C SER A 124 1.61 -5.54 1.20
N PHE A 125 0.99 -5.13 2.31
CA PHE A 125 0.49 -6.05 3.33
C PHE A 125 -0.82 -6.70 2.88
N LYS A 126 -0.85 -8.03 2.87
CA LYS A 126 -2.06 -8.79 2.56
C LYS A 126 -2.84 -9.00 3.87
N LEU A 127 -3.92 -8.26 4.06
CA LEU A 127 -4.74 -8.44 5.27
C LEU A 127 -5.30 -9.89 5.31
N PRO A 128 -5.14 -10.63 6.42
CA PRO A 128 -5.73 -11.95 6.56
C PRO A 128 -7.25 -11.87 6.58
N ASN A 129 -7.92 -12.95 6.15
CA ASN A 129 -9.33 -13.14 6.41
C ASN A 129 -9.53 -13.79 7.79
N ARG A 130 -10.78 -13.84 8.26
CA ARG A 130 -11.11 -14.49 9.53
C ARG A 130 -10.61 -15.93 9.65
N GLU A 131 -10.78 -16.73 8.60
CA GLU A 131 -10.38 -18.14 8.60
C GLU A 131 -8.88 -18.30 8.89
N LYS A 132 -8.05 -17.52 8.19
CA LYS A 132 -6.61 -17.51 8.40
C LYS A 132 -6.23 -17.00 9.78
N MET A 133 -6.97 -16.03 10.33
CA MET A 133 -6.76 -15.57 11.71
C MET A 133 -7.02 -16.67 12.75
N GLU A 134 -8.09 -17.45 12.58
CA GLU A 134 -8.38 -18.59 13.45
C GLU A 134 -7.30 -19.66 13.35
N GLU A 135 -6.82 -19.95 12.14
CA GLU A 135 -5.73 -20.91 11.92
C GLU A 135 -4.44 -20.49 12.65
N ILE A 136 -4.01 -19.23 12.49
CA ILE A 136 -2.82 -18.69 13.17
C ILE A 136 -2.97 -18.79 14.69
N LYS A 137 -4.15 -18.43 15.21
CA LYS A 137 -4.44 -18.53 16.65
C LYS A 137 -4.33 -19.98 17.16
N MET A 138 -4.83 -20.96 16.41
CA MET A 138 -4.69 -22.37 16.77
C MET A 138 -3.23 -22.82 16.80
N GLN A 139 -2.43 -22.42 15.81
CA GLN A 139 -1.00 -22.74 15.75
C GLN A 139 -0.22 -22.12 16.93
N MET A 140 -0.55 -20.89 17.33
CA MET A 140 0.03 -20.24 18.51
C MET A 140 -0.24 -21.02 19.80
N ASN A 141 -1.48 -21.46 19.99
CA ASN A 141 -1.88 -22.23 21.18
C ASN A 141 -1.17 -23.59 21.24
N ASN A 142 -1.07 -24.30 20.11
CA ASN A 142 -0.37 -25.59 20.03
C ASN A 142 1.14 -25.44 20.34
N ASN A 143 1.77 -24.39 19.81
CA ASN A 143 3.19 -24.10 20.10
C ASN A 143 3.40 -23.71 21.58
N THR A 144 2.45 -23.01 22.18
CA THR A 144 2.50 -22.64 23.61
C THR A 144 2.33 -23.86 24.51
N GLN A 145 1.43 -24.78 24.16
CA GLN A 145 1.25 -26.06 24.86
C GLN A 145 2.48 -26.98 24.72
N SER A 146 3.05 -27.09 23.52
CA SER A 146 4.27 -27.87 23.27
C SER A 146 5.46 -27.34 24.07
N LYS A 147 5.64 -26.01 24.15
CA LYS A 147 6.67 -25.38 24.97
C LYS A 147 6.45 -25.62 26.48
N ARG A 148 5.20 -25.58 26.96
CA ARG A 148 4.87 -25.89 28.37
C ARG A 148 5.19 -27.34 28.73
N LEU A 149 4.82 -28.30 27.88
CA LEU A 149 5.09 -29.73 28.10
C LEU A 149 6.59 -30.03 28.19
N ARG A 150 7.41 -29.43 27.31
CA ARG A 150 8.87 -29.58 27.36
C ARG A 150 9.50 -28.98 28.62
N LYS A 151 8.94 -27.90 29.17
CA LYS A 151 9.43 -27.26 30.40
C LYS A 151 9.09 -28.08 31.66
N MET A 152 8.11 -28.98 31.61
CA MET A 152 7.75 -29.86 32.73
C MET A 152 8.53 -31.19 32.75
N MET A 153 9.30 -31.48 31.70
CA MET A 153 10.11 -32.71 31.57
C MET A 153 11.61 -32.48 31.84
N LEU A 154 12.00 -31.30 32.33
CA LEU A 154 13.35 -30.92 32.75
C LEU A 154 13.31 -30.53 34.23
#